data_AF-A0A4Y2RD43-F1
#
_entry.id   AF-A0A4Y2RD43-F1
#
_cell.length_a   1.000
_cell.length_b   1.000
_cell.length_c   1.000
_cell.angle_alpha   90.00
_cell.angle_beta   90.00
_cell.angle_gamma   90.00
#
_symmetry.space_group_name_H-M   'P 1'
#
loop_
_entity.id
_entity.type
_entity.pdbx_description
1 polymer ?
#
loop_
_entity_poly.entity_id
_entity_poly.type
_entity_poly.pdbx_seq_one_letter_code
_entity_poly.pdbx_strand_id
1 'polypeptide(L)'
;MTSKRKRLNLKEKNNVLEVDEKERLSVRSLAERFHVGKKQISEILKHTEGIRKMWVLNSNENLKFRKTETSENDEVLMKWFRSARAKNIPVSGVLLQEKVREVGESLGLETFKATNGWLEKFRTRHNISLNRFMAKKNL
;
A
#
# COMPACT_ATOMS: atom_id res chain seq x y z
N MET A 1 27.32 9.11 25.16
CA MET A 1 26.86 8.19 24.10
C MET A 1 25.55 8.73 23.55
N THR A 2 25.48 9.09 22.26
CA THR A 2 24.25 9.58 21.64
C THR A 2 23.28 8.42 21.43
N SER A 3 22.22 8.35 22.25
CA SER A 3 21.17 7.35 22.08
C SER A 3 20.54 7.44 20.69
N LYS A 4 20.35 6.29 20.04
CA LYS A 4 19.77 6.19 18.69
C LYS A 4 18.38 6.82 18.71
N ARG A 5 18.14 7.84 17.87
CA ARG A 5 16.84 8.54 17.81
C ARG A 5 15.71 7.57 17.50
N LYS A 6 14.79 7.35 18.43
CA LYS A 6 13.57 6.56 18.25
C LYS A 6 12.68 7.20 17.16
N ARG A 7 12.25 6.40 16.18
CA ARG A 7 11.23 6.79 15.19
C ARG A 7 9.92 6.08 15.49
N LEU A 8 8.81 6.83 15.52
CA LEU A 8 7.48 6.29 15.77
C LEU A 8 6.92 5.62 14.51
N ASN A 9 6.27 4.47 14.67
CA ASN A 9 5.48 3.83 13.63
C ASN A 9 4.09 4.48 13.49
N LEU A 10 3.28 4.06 12.50
CA LEU A 10 1.98 4.70 12.23
C LEU A 10 1.00 4.62 13.41
N LYS A 11 0.98 3.49 14.12
CA LYS A 11 0.15 3.30 15.33
C LYS A 11 0.57 4.24 16.45
N GLU A 12 1.87 4.32 16.72
CA GLU A 12 2.41 5.23 17.72
C GLU A 12 2.16 6.69 17.35
N LYS A 13 2.28 7.06 16.07
CA LYS A 13 1.94 8.41 15.58
C LYS A 13 0.47 8.74 15.78
N ASN A 14 -0.45 7.82 15.49
CA ASN A 14 -1.87 8.03 15.76
C ASN A 14 -2.15 8.19 17.26
N ASN A 15 -1.48 7.41 18.10
CA ASN A 15 -1.59 7.54 19.56
C ASN A 15 -1.10 8.91 20.08
N VAL A 16 -0.05 9.49 19.47
CA VAL A 16 0.37 10.88 19.79
C VAL A 16 -0.77 11.87 19.53
N LEU A 17 -1.47 11.74 18.40
CA LEU A 17 -2.59 12.61 18.04
C LEU A 17 -3.78 12.45 19.00
N GLU A 18 -4.11 11.21 19.40
CA GLU A 18 -5.19 10.95 20.36
C GLU A 18 -4.90 11.55 21.75
N VAL A 19 -3.64 11.47 22.20
CA VAL A 19 -3.21 12.07 23.48
C VAL A 19 -3.24 13.59 23.38
N ASP A 20 -2.76 14.17 22.27
CA ASP A 20 -2.80 15.62 22.04
C ASP A 20 -4.24 16.17 22.05
N GLU A 21 -5.18 15.48 21.39
CA GLU A 21 -6.59 15.91 21.37
C GLU A 21 -7.28 15.82 22.73
N LYS A 22 -7.01 14.75 23.49
CA LYS A 22 -7.63 14.52 24.81
C LYS A 22 -7.04 15.43 25.88
N GLU A 23 -5.73 15.62 25.86
CA GLU A 23 -4.99 16.23 26.98
C GLU A 23 -4.42 17.62 26.63
N ARG A 24 -4.43 18.03 25.35
CA ARG A 24 -3.93 19.32 24.83
C ARG A 24 -2.54 19.68 25.35
N LEU A 25 -1.64 18.69 25.33
CA LEU A 25 -0.30 18.79 25.89
C LEU A 25 0.63 19.63 25.01
N SER A 26 1.68 20.19 25.62
CA SER A 26 2.73 20.85 24.85
C SER A 26 3.57 19.85 24.05
N VAL A 27 4.19 20.32 22.96
CA VAL A 27 5.17 19.54 22.16
C VAL A 27 6.27 18.93 23.04
N ARG A 28 6.69 19.65 24.08
CA ARG A 28 7.71 19.17 25.02
C ARG A 28 7.19 17.98 25.85
N SER A 29 6.00 18.12 26.44
CA SER A 29 5.38 17.09 27.26
C SER A 29 5.12 15.81 26.46
N LEU A 30 4.67 15.94 25.21
CA LEU A 30 4.50 14.82 24.28
C LEU A 30 5.85 14.17 23.93
N ALA A 31 6.88 14.96 23.66
CA ALA A 31 8.22 14.44 23.35
C ALA A 31 8.80 13.60 24.51
N GLU A 32 8.62 14.08 25.74
CA GLU A 32 9.02 13.38 26.96
C GLU A 32 8.23 12.07 27.13
N ARG A 33 6.88 12.12 27.02
CA ARG A 33 6.00 10.95 27.18
C ARG A 33 6.25 9.84 26.16
N PHE A 34 6.53 10.20 24.90
CA PHE A 34 6.74 9.21 23.83
C PHE A 34 8.23 8.84 23.65
N HIS A 35 9.13 9.43 24.45
CA HIS A 35 10.58 9.26 24.39
C HIS A 35 11.16 9.54 23.00
N VAL A 36 10.78 10.68 22.41
CA VAL A 36 11.20 11.10 21.07
C VAL A 36 11.63 12.57 21.06
N GLY A 37 12.34 12.98 20.00
CA GLY A 37 12.71 14.38 19.83
C GLY A 37 11.51 15.29 19.50
N LYS A 38 11.53 16.52 20.01
CA LYS A 38 10.49 17.55 19.77
C LYS A 38 10.17 17.74 18.28
N LYS A 39 11.19 17.72 17.41
CA LYS A 39 11.01 17.83 15.95
C LYS A 39 10.05 16.78 15.39
N GLN A 40 10.14 15.53 15.86
CA GLN A 40 9.25 14.46 15.40
C GLN A 40 7.81 14.68 15.86
N ILE A 41 7.60 15.17 17.09
CA ILE A 41 6.26 15.56 17.57
C ILE A 41 5.70 16.71 16.73
N SER A 42 6.48 17.78 16.51
CA SER A 42 6.05 18.92 15.69
C SER A 42 5.68 18.49 14.27
N GLU A 43 6.47 17.60 13.65
CA GLU A 43 6.16 17.05 12.34
C GLU A 43 4.87 16.22 12.35
N ILE A 44 4.62 15.43 13.40
CA ILE A 44 3.39 14.65 13.55
C ILE A 44 2.17 15.56 13.64
N LEU A 45 2.20 16.58 14.52
CA LEU A 45 1.09 17.52 14.70
C LEU A 45 0.84 18.39 13.45
N LYS A 46 1.88 18.65 12.65
CA LYS A 46 1.74 19.35 11.36
C LYS A 46 1.04 18.50 10.29
N HIS A 47 1.19 17.18 10.36
CA HIS A 47 0.67 16.25 9.34
C HIS A 47 -0.46 15.35 9.89
N THR A 48 -1.23 15.85 10.85
CA THR A 48 -2.34 15.14 11.52
C THR A 48 -3.29 14.48 10.52
N GLU A 49 -3.80 15.24 9.55
CA GLU A 49 -4.77 14.72 8.57
C GLU A 49 -4.20 13.57 7.73
N GLY A 50 -2.95 13.70 7.27
CA GLY A 50 -2.28 12.65 6.51
C GLY A 50 -2.07 11.37 7.33
N ILE A 51 -1.73 11.51 8.62
CA ILE A 51 -1.55 10.38 9.54
C ILE A 51 -2.89 9.70 9.82
N ARG A 52 -3.96 10.45 10.09
CA ARG A 52 -5.32 9.91 10.30
C ARG A 52 -5.83 9.18 9.07
N LYS A 53 -5.68 9.78 7.89
CA LYS A 53 -6.03 9.14 6.61
C LYS A 53 -5.28 7.83 6.42
N MET A 54 -3.96 7.83 6.63
CA MET A 54 -3.15 6.60 6.54
C MET A 54 -3.56 5.55 7.59
N TRP A 55 -3.94 5.96 8.80
CA TRP A 55 -4.39 5.07 9.86
C TRP A 55 -5.71 4.39 9.51
N VAL A 56 -6.70 5.16 9.02
CA VAL A 56 -7.99 4.63 8.56
C VAL A 56 -7.81 3.69 7.38
N LEU A 57 -6.99 4.07 6.39
CA LEU A 57 -6.68 3.23 5.24
C LEU A 57 -5.98 1.92 5.65
N ASN A 58 -5.04 1.95 6.60
CA ASN A 58 -4.37 0.72 7.06
C ASN A 58 -5.22 -0.15 7.99
N SER A 59 -6.24 0.41 8.65
CA SER A 59 -7.15 -0.33 9.52
C SER A 59 -8.20 -1.12 8.73
N ASN A 60 -8.47 -0.69 7.50
CA ASN A 60 -9.26 -1.45 6.55
C ASN A 60 -8.32 -2.46 5.86
N GLU A 61 -8.47 -3.76 6.13
CA GLU A 61 -7.56 -4.78 5.61
C GLU A 61 -7.43 -4.78 4.08
N ASN A 62 -8.46 -4.26 3.39
CA ASN A 62 -8.51 -4.09 1.95
C ASN A 62 -7.72 -2.87 1.41
N LEU A 63 -7.25 -1.96 2.27
CA LEU A 63 -6.61 -0.69 1.91
C LEU A 63 -5.18 -0.54 2.48
N LYS A 64 -4.58 -1.64 2.97
CA LYS A 64 -3.20 -1.73 3.51
C LYS A 64 -2.07 -1.26 2.56
N PHE A 65 -2.39 -0.81 1.36
CA PHE A 65 -1.41 -0.38 0.37
C PHE A 65 -1.52 1.11 0.13
N ARG A 66 -0.43 1.82 0.48
CA ARG A 66 -0.15 3.22 0.10
C ARG A 66 -0.56 3.40 -1.37
N LYS A 67 -1.56 4.25 -1.66
CA LYS A 67 -1.88 4.68 -3.04
C LYS A 67 -0.60 5.29 -3.63
N THR A 68 0.10 4.51 -4.45
CA THR A 68 1.14 4.97 -5.36
C THR A 68 0.49 5.32 -6.70
N GLU A 69 1.14 6.13 -7.55
CA GLU A 69 0.68 6.44 -8.92
C GLU A 69 0.28 5.20 -9.75
N THR A 70 0.71 4.02 -9.33
CA THR A 70 0.31 2.73 -9.91
C THR A 70 -1.10 2.27 -9.55
N SER A 71 -1.89 3.01 -8.75
CA SER A 71 -3.22 2.54 -8.31
C SER A 71 -4.29 2.58 -9.39
N GLU A 72 -4.20 3.50 -10.35
CA GLU A 72 -5.19 3.62 -11.44
C GLU A 72 -5.03 2.46 -12.44
N ASN A 73 -3.78 2.11 -12.78
CA ASN A 73 -3.46 0.93 -13.58
C ASN A 73 -3.92 -0.38 -12.92
N ASP A 74 -3.83 -0.45 -11.59
CA ASP A 74 -4.18 -1.64 -10.80
C ASP A 74 -5.69 -1.95 -10.89
N GLU A 75 -6.55 -0.92 -10.80
CA GLU A 75 -8.01 -1.07 -10.89
C GLU A 75 -8.48 -1.43 -12.30
N VAL A 76 -7.99 -0.72 -13.33
CA VAL A 76 -8.32 -1.00 -14.74
C VAL A 76 -7.91 -2.42 -15.12
N LEU A 77 -6.70 -2.82 -14.72
CA LEU A 77 -6.20 -4.16 -15.00
C LEU A 77 -6.99 -5.24 -14.27
N MET A 78 -7.38 -4.99 -13.02
CA MET A 78 -8.19 -5.95 -12.26
C MET A 78 -9.59 -6.12 -12.87
N LYS A 79 -10.20 -5.05 -13.39
CA LYS A 79 -11.47 -5.12 -14.12
C LYS A 79 -11.34 -5.97 -15.39
N TRP A 80 -10.26 -5.76 -16.16
CA TRP A 80 -9.97 -6.59 -17.32
C TRP A 80 -9.75 -8.07 -16.95
N PHE A 81 -8.95 -8.33 -15.91
CA PHE A 81 -8.66 -9.69 -15.44
C PHE A 81 -9.94 -10.44 -15.04
N ARG A 82 -10.84 -9.78 -14.30
CA ARG A 82 -12.16 -10.34 -13.93
C ARG A 82 -13.01 -10.66 -15.15
N SER A 83 -13.03 -9.78 -16.16
CA SER A 83 -13.75 -10.01 -17.42
C SER A 83 -13.21 -11.22 -18.19
N ALA A 84 -11.88 -11.36 -18.28
CA ALA A 84 -11.25 -12.51 -18.90
C ALA A 84 -11.59 -13.82 -18.16
N ARG A 85 -11.54 -13.82 -16.82
CA ARG A 85 -11.91 -14.97 -15.99
C ARG A 85 -13.39 -15.35 -16.12
N ALA A 86 -14.30 -14.37 -16.19
CA ALA A 86 -15.72 -14.60 -16.42
C ALA A 86 -16.00 -15.26 -17.78
N LYS A 87 -15.13 -15.03 -18.77
CA LYS A 87 -15.16 -15.68 -20.09
C LYS A 87 -14.39 -17.01 -20.14
N ASN A 88 -13.95 -17.53 -18.99
CA ASN A 88 -13.10 -18.72 -18.88
C ASN A 88 -11.78 -18.64 -19.67
N ILE A 89 -11.28 -17.43 -19.95
CA ILE A 89 -10.00 -17.23 -20.63
C ILE A 89 -8.88 -17.41 -19.59
N PRO A 90 -7.92 -18.33 -19.80
CA PRO A 90 -6.76 -18.45 -18.94
C PRO A 90 -5.86 -17.22 -19.09
N VAL A 91 -5.59 -16.52 -17.99
CA VAL A 91 -4.68 -15.37 -17.97
C VAL A 91 -3.36 -15.77 -17.32
N SER A 92 -2.31 -15.84 -18.13
CA SER A 92 -0.95 -16.12 -17.65
C SER A 92 -0.32 -14.87 -17.04
N GLY A 93 0.79 -15.04 -16.30
CA GLY A 93 1.57 -13.91 -15.79
C GLY A 93 2.10 -13.00 -16.90
N VAL A 94 2.56 -13.60 -18.01
CA VAL A 94 3.06 -12.88 -19.19
C VAL A 94 1.95 -12.04 -19.81
N LEU A 95 0.76 -12.62 -20.01
CA LEU A 95 -0.38 -11.90 -20.58
C LEU A 95 -0.82 -10.72 -19.69
N LEU A 96 -0.70 -10.88 -18.37
CA LEU A 96 -1.00 -9.79 -17.42
C LEU A 96 0.03 -8.65 -17.51
N GLN A 97 1.30 -8.98 -17.72
CA GLN A 97 2.39 -8.00 -17.92
C GLN A 97 2.27 -7.28 -19.26
N GLU A 98 1.86 -7.96 -20.32
CA GLU A 98 1.58 -7.35 -21.62
C GLU A 98 0.39 -6.40 -21.51
N LYS A 99 -0.70 -6.83 -20.87
CA LYS A 99 -1.91 -6.01 -20.77
C LYS A 99 -1.68 -4.73 -19.96
N VAL A 100 -0.93 -4.80 -18.86
CA VAL A 100 -0.64 -3.59 -18.08
C VAL A 100 0.26 -2.62 -18.85
N ARG A 101 1.12 -3.12 -19.74
CA ARG A 101 1.95 -2.28 -20.60
C ARG A 101 1.09 -1.55 -21.62
N GLU A 102 0.19 -2.26 -22.30
CA GLU A 102 -0.78 -1.68 -23.25
C GLU A 102 -1.65 -0.60 -22.57
N VAL A 103 -2.16 -0.89 -21.38
CA VAL A 103 -2.93 0.08 -20.58
C VAL A 103 -2.05 1.29 -20.20
N GLY A 104 -0.81 1.07 -19.78
CA GLY A 104 0.13 2.14 -19.45
C GLY A 104 0.43 3.04 -20.64
N GLU A 105 0.64 2.48 -21.83
CA GLU A 105 0.85 3.22 -23.08
C GLU A 105 -0.39 4.06 -23.43
N SER A 106 -1.60 3.49 -23.33
CA SER A 106 -2.85 4.22 -23.61
C SER A 106 -3.14 5.39 -22.66
N LEU A 107 -2.53 5.38 -21.47
CA LEU A 107 -2.69 6.40 -20.44
C LEU A 107 -1.49 7.36 -20.33
N GLY A 108 -0.49 7.25 -21.22
CA GLY A 108 0.71 8.09 -21.20
C GLY A 108 1.68 7.78 -20.05
N LEU A 109 1.57 6.60 -19.44
CA LEU A 109 2.39 6.12 -18.33
C LEU A 109 3.51 5.19 -18.81
N GLU A 110 4.25 5.62 -19.83
CA GLU A 110 5.31 4.84 -20.50
C GLU A 110 6.47 4.43 -19.57
N THR A 111 6.61 5.09 -18.42
CA THR A 111 7.63 4.78 -17.41
C THR A 111 7.31 3.55 -16.57
N PHE A 112 6.07 3.04 -16.65
CA PHE A 112 5.64 1.90 -15.87
C PHE A 112 6.30 0.60 -16.34
N LYS A 113 7.06 -0.05 -15.45
CA LYS A 113 7.69 -1.35 -15.74
C LYS A 113 6.90 -2.50 -15.15
N ALA A 114 6.32 -3.33 -16.01
CA ALA A 114 5.63 -4.57 -15.68
C ALA A 114 6.58 -5.69 -15.20
N THR A 115 7.43 -5.39 -14.22
CA THR A 115 8.45 -6.32 -13.70
C THR A 115 7.81 -7.52 -13.00
N ASN A 116 8.58 -8.60 -12.83
CA ASN A 116 8.16 -9.76 -12.05
C ASN A 116 7.79 -9.39 -10.60
N GLY A 117 8.53 -8.45 -10.00
CA GLY A 117 8.23 -7.94 -8.65
C GLY A 117 6.93 -7.14 -8.58
N TRP A 118 6.54 -6.46 -9.67
CA TRP A 118 5.20 -5.86 -9.75
C TRP A 118 4.13 -6.94 -9.89
N LEU A 119 4.33 -7.94 -10.75
CA LEU A 119 3.36 -9.03 -10.96
C LEU A 119 3.08 -9.80 -9.67
N GLU A 120 4.12 -10.10 -8.88
CA GLU A 120 3.98 -10.74 -7.58
C GLU A 120 3.16 -9.87 -6.61
N LYS A 121 3.47 -8.57 -6.54
CA LYS A 121 2.70 -7.62 -5.74
C LYS A 121 1.24 -7.53 -6.19
N PHE A 122 0.98 -7.47 -7.49
CA PHE A 122 -0.37 -7.44 -8.04
C PHE A 122 -1.16 -8.68 -7.63
N ARG A 123 -0.57 -9.87 -7.77
CA ARG A 123 -1.20 -11.13 -7.34
C ARG A 123 -1.50 -11.15 -5.85
N THR A 124 -0.53 -10.75 -5.03
CA THR A 124 -0.70 -10.68 -3.57
C THR A 124 -1.76 -9.67 -3.15
N ARG A 125 -1.84 -8.51 -3.82
CA ARG A 125 -2.88 -7.49 -3.57
C ARG A 125 -4.28 -8.00 -3.88
N HIS A 126 -4.42 -8.77 -4.96
CA HIS A 126 -5.72 -9.22 -5.49
C HIS A 126 -6.06 -10.67 -5.15
N ASN A 127 -5.27 -11.33 -4.29
CA ASN A 127 -5.42 -12.73 -3.92
C ASN A 127 -5.53 -13.68 -5.14
N ILE A 128 -4.76 -13.41 -6.20
CA ILE A 128 -4.74 -14.24 -7.41
C ILE A 128 -3.81 -15.43 -7.17
N SER A 129 -4.39 -16.61 -6.94
CA SER A 129 -3.62 -17.84 -6.84
C SER A 129 -3.06 -18.25 -8.20
N LEU A 130 -1.78 -18.64 -8.22
CA LEU A 130 -1.27 -19.51 -9.27
C LEU A 130 -1.95 -20.87 -9.06
N ASN A 131 -3.13 -21.07 -9.62
CA ASN A 131 -3.60 -22.43 -9.82
C ASN A 131 -2.61 -23.07 -10.78
N ARG A 132 -1.64 -23.78 -10.20
CA ARG A 132 -0.84 -24.79 -10.86
C ARG A 132 -1.86 -25.61 -11.64
N PHE A 133 -1.81 -25.53 -12.97
CA PHE A 133 -2.45 -26.52 -13.80
C PHE A 133 -2.00 -27.87 -13.26
N MET A 134 -2.87 -28.57 -12.53
CA MET A 134 -2.70 -29.99 -12.31
C MET A 134 -2.85 -30.58 -13.70
N ALA A 135 -1.71 -30.75 -14.37
CA ALA A 135 -1.62 -31.69 -15.47
C ALA A 135 -2.09 -33.02 -14.88
N LYS A 136 -3.34 -33.38 -15.16
CA LYS A 136 -3.76 -34.77 -15.08
C LYS A 136 -2.90 -35.51 -16.10
N LYS A 137 -1.77 -36.06 -15.64
CA LYS A 137 -1.19 -37.23 -16.29
C LYS A 137 -2.19 -38.35 -16.07
N ASN A 138 -3.03 -38.58 -17.07
CA ASN A 138 -3.70 -39.86 -17.20
C ASN A 138 -2.58 -40.86 -17.55
N LEU A 139 -2.30 -41.76 -16.61
CA LEU A 139 -1.73 -43.08 -16.90
C LEU A 139 -2.91 -44.01 -17.17
#